data_AF-W4P452-F1
#
_entry.id   AF-W4P452-F1
#
_cell.length_a   1.000
_cell.length_b   1.000
_cell.length_c   1.000
_cell.angle_alpha   90.00
_cell.angle_beta   90.00
_cell.angle_gamma   90.00
#
_symmetry.space_group_name_H-M   'P 1'
#
loop_
_entity.id
_entity.type
_entity.pdbx_description
1 polymer ?
#
loop_
_entity_poly.entity_id
_entity_poly.type
_entity_poly.pdbx_seq_one_letter_code
_entity_poly.pdbx_strand_id
1 'polypeptide(L)'
;MALENEIELIKGCRAGSDSARKQLYTLYSQRMLAVCFRYTGDMDAAHDVLHDAFIKIFTNFSFRGDSSLTTWITRVMVTQSIDYLRREKKMSRLVVHEEQLPEVPDLPDMRERRSPKSN
;
A
#
# COMPACT_ATOMS: atom_id res chain seq x y z
N MET A 1 -21.65 -20.82 -19.38
CA MET A 1 -22.06 -20.50 -17.99
C MET A 1 -20.95 -19.89 -17.13
N ALA A 2 -19.83 -20.56 -16.78
CA ALA A 2 -18.79 -19.93 -15.93
C ALA A 2 -17.91 -18.90 -16.68
N LEU A 3 -17.60 -19.15 -17.95
CA LEU A 3 -16.72 -18.30 -18.76
C LEU A 3 -17.41 -17.00 -19.23
N GLU A 4 -18.71 -17.05 -19.53
CA GLU A 4 -19.51 -15.87 -19.91
C GLU A 4 -19.54 -14.83 -18.78
N ASN A 5 -19.66 -15.29 -17.52
CA ASN A 5 -19.63 -14.41 -16.36
C ASN A 5 -18.26 -13.76 -16.15
N GLU A 6 -17.15 -14.45 -16.44
CA GLU A 6 -15.81 -13.87 -16.31
C GLU A 6 -15.53 -12.80 -17.39
N ILE A 7 -15.98 -13.04 -18.63
CA ILE A 7 -15.82 -12.08 -19.73
C ILE A 7 -16.60 -10.79 -19.44
N GLU A 8 -17.85 -10.90 -18.98
CA GLU A 8 -18.67 -9.73 -18.63
C GLU A 8 -18.12 -9.01 -17.40
N LEU A 9 -17.60 -9.74 -16.42
CA LEU A 9 -16.89 -9.16 -15.27
C LEU A 9 -15.68 -8.34 -15.71
N ILE A 10 -14.86 -8.87 -16.62
CA ILE A 10 -13.69 -8.18 -17.18
C ILE A 10 -14.10 -6.91 -17.94
N LYS A 11 -15.12 -7.02 -18.81
CA LYS A 11 -15.64 -5.87 -19.57
C LYS A 11 -16.17 -4.78 -18.63
N GLY A 12 -16.97 -5.17 -17.64
CA GLY A 12 -17.52 -4.26 -16.63
C GLY A 12 -16.42 -3.58 -15.82
N CYS A 13 -15.38 -4.32 -15.41
CA CYS A 13 -14.22 -3.74 -14.71
C CYS A 13 -13.46 -2.73 -15.58
N ARG A 14 -13.26 -3.03 -16.88
CA ARG A 14 -12.65 -2.09 -17.84
C ARG A 14 -13.49 -0.85 -18.08
N ALA A 15 -14.82 -0.98 -18.07
CA ALA A 15 -15.76 0.12 -18.20
C ALA A 15 -15.95 0.93 -16.89
N GLY A 16 -15.31 0.51 -15.79
CA GLY A 16 -15.42 1.18 -14.49
C GLY A 16 -16.76 0.95 -13.77
N SER A 17 -17.51 -0.09 -14.14
CA SER A 17 -18.78 -0.44 -13.50
C SER A 17 -18.58 -0.84 -12.04
N ASP A 18 -19.28 -0.16 -11.12
CA ASP A 18 -19.19 -0.42 -9.68
C ASP A 18 -19.68 -1.81 -9.29
N SER A 19 -20.70 -2.34 -9.98
CA SER A 19 -21.19 -3.70 -9.72
C SER A 19 -20.14 -4.75 -10.10
N ALA A 20 -19.48 -4.58 -11.25
CA ALA A 20 -18.40 -5.47 -11.68
C ALA A 20 -17.18 -5.38 -10.75
N ARG A 21 -16.77 -4.16 -10.35
CA ARG A 21 -15.67 -3.96 -9.39
C ARG A 21 -15.97 -4.60 -8.04
N LYS A 22 -17.19 -4.42 -7.53
CA LYS A 22 -17.66 -5.06 -6.28
C LYS A 22 -17.63 -6.58 -6.41
N GLN A 23 -18.12 -7.12 -7.51
CA GLN A 23 -18.11 -8.57 -7.75
C GLN A 23 -16.68 -9.12 -7.81
N LEU A 24 -15.77 -8.44 -8.50
CA LEU A 24 -14.35 -8.81 -8.55
C LEU A 24 -13.75 -8.83 -7.14
N TYR A 25 -13.99 -7.77 -6.36
CA TYR A 25 -13.50 -7.68 -4.99
C TYR A 25 -14.04 -8.83 -4.13
N THR A 26 -15.35 -9.09 -4.16
CA THR A 26 -15.97 -10.19 -3.40
C THR A 26 -15.41 -11.56 -3.78
N LEU A 27 -15.15 -11.82 -5.06
CA LEU A 27 -14.63 -13.11 -5.53
C LEU A 27 -13.18 -13.36 -5.11
N TYR A 28 -12.34 -12.32 -5.13
CA TYR A 28 -10.89 -12.48 -5.00
C TYR A 28 -10.32 -12.03 -3.65
N SER A 29 -10.98 -11.12 -2.92
CA SER A 29 -10.44 -10.49 -1.70
C SER A 29 -9.96 -11.49 -0.65
N GLN A 30 -10.77 -12.49 -0.28
CA GLN A 30 -10.40 -13.46 0.76
C GLN A 30 -9.14 -14.26 0.38
N ARG A 31 -9.06 -14.75 -0.86
CA ARG A 31 -7.88 -15.50 -1.33
C ARG A 31 -6.65 -14.60 -1.43
N MET A 32 -6.84 -13.37 -1.92
CA MET A 32 -5.75 -12.41 -2.08
C MET A 32 -5.23 -11.90 -0.74
N LEU A 33 -6.09 -11.79 0.28
CA LEU A 33 -5.69 -11.46 1.64
C LEU A 33 -4.72 -12.52 2.20
N ALA A 34 -5.02 -13.80 1.99
CA ALA A 34 -4.11 -14.88 2.36
C ALA A 34 -2.78 -14.83 1.59
N VAL A 35 -2.77 -14.34 0.35
CA VAL A 35 -1.52 -14.10 -0.40
C VAL A 35 -0.74 -12.96 0.24
N CYS A 36 -1.36 -11.80 0.49
CA CYS A 36 -0.72 -10.66 1.13
C CYS A 36 -0.12 -11.04 2.50
N PHE A 37 -0.89 -11.76 3.32
CA PHE A 37 -0.48 -12.21 4.66
C PHE A 37 0.78 -13.08 4.64
N ARG A 38 0.95 -13.94 3.62
CA ARG A 38 2.18 -14.75 3.47
C ARG A 38 3.45 -13.91 3.30
N TYR A 39 3.32 -12.67 2.82
CA TYR A 39 4.43 -11.74 2.68
C TYR A 39 4.57 -10.81 3.88
N THR A 40 3.48 -10.26 4.39
CA THR A 40 3.51 -9.27 5.48
C THR A 40 3.72 -9.89 6.86
N GLY A 41 3.20 -11.10 7.10
CA GLY A 41 3.21 -11.74 8.42
C GLY A 41 2.32 -11.08 9.47
N ASP A 42 1.72 -9.93 9.15
CA ASP A 42 0.81 -9.15 9.97
C ASP A 42 -0.51 -8.93 9.22
N MET A 43 -1.62 -9.02 9.96
CA MET A 43 -2.97 -9.01 9.40
C MET A 43 -3.40 -7.59 8.97
N ASP A 44 -3.06 -6.58 9.77
CA ASP A 44 -3.41 -5.19 9.47
C ASP A 44 -2.63 -4.71 8.24
N ALA A 45 -1.33 -4.99 8.19
CA ALA A 45 -0.49 -4.77 7.02
C ALA A 45 -0.99 -5.53 5.79
N ALA A 46 -1.48 -6.77 5.95
CA ALA A 46 -2.04 -7.54 4.85
C ALA A 46 -3.31 -6.88 4.27
N HIS A 47 -4.16 -6.33 5.14
CA HIS A 47 -5.36 -5.57 4.74
C HIS A 47 -5.00 -4.30 3.98
N ASP A 48 -4.01 -3.54 4.45
CA ASP A 48 -3.55 -2.32 3.78
C ASP A 48 -3.00 -2.63 2.37
N VAL A 49 -2.13 -3.63 2.28
CA VAL A 49 -1.55 -4.08 1.00
C VAL A 49 -2.63 -4.57 0.03
N LEU A 50 -3.61 -5.33 0.54
CA LEU A 50 -4.76 -5.80 -0.24
C LEU A 50 -5.54 -4.60 -0.81
N HIS A 51 -5.85 -3.62 0.04
CA HIS A 51 -6.63 -2.43 -0.33
C HIS A 51 -5.91 -1.61 -1.41
N ASP A 52 -4.64 -1.29 -1.20
CA ASP A 52 -3.78 -0.59 -2.16
C ASP A 52 -3.73 -1.31 -3.52
N ALA A 53 -3.59 -2.64 -3.49
CA ALA A 53 -3.53 -3.45 -4.69
C ALA A 53 -4.87 -3.40 -5.47
N PHE A 54 -6.00 -3.47 -4.78
CA PHE A 54 -7.31 -3.35 -5.42
C PHE A 54 -7.57 -1.94 -5.96
N ILE A 55 -7.16 -0.88 -5.25
CA ILE A 55 -7.19 0.49 -5.78
C ILE A 55 -6.42 0.51 -7.10
N LYS A 56 -5.19 0.00 -7.14
CA LYS A 56 -4.36 -0.05 -8.34
C LYS A 56 -5.00 -0.83 -9.49
N ILE A 57 -5.63 -1.97 -9.20
CA ILE A 57 -6.39 -2.79 -10.17
C ILE A 57 -7.54 -1.98 -10.77
N PHE A 58 -8.30 -1.25 -9.94
CA PHE A 58 -9.48 -0.51 -10.39
C PHE A 58 -9.16 0.82 -11.05
N THR A 59 -8.04 1.45 -10.67
CA THR A 59 -7.52 2.66 -11.32
C THR A 59 -6.99 2.36 -12.73
N ASN A 60 -6.32 1.22 -12.92
CA ASN A 60 -5.80 0.83 -14.23
C ASN A 60 -5.96 -0.68 -14.47
N PHE A 61 -7.14 -1.05 -14.98
CA PHE A 61 -7.47 -2.44 -15.28
C PHE A 61 -6.79 -2.91 -16.58
N SER A 62 -5.51 -3.27 -16.47
CA SER A 62 -4.62 -3.61 -17.59
C SER A 62 -4.55 -5.10 -17.95
N PHE A 63 -5.50 -5.91 -17.45
CA PHE A 63 -5.57 -7.34 -17.77
C PHE A 63 -5.77 -7.55 -19.28
N ARG A 64 -4.92 -8.38 -19.92
CA ARG A 64 -4.96 -8.63 -21.38
C ARG A 64 -5.53 -9.99 -21.79
N GLY A 65 -5.67 -10.94 -20.86
CA GLY A 65 -6.08 -12.32 -21.18
C GLY A 65 -4.92 -13.27 -21.47
N ASP A 66 -3.66 -12.81 -21.39
CA ASP A 66 -2.45 -13.65 -21.60
C ASP A 66 -2.28 -14.75 -20.51
N SER A 67 -3.01 -14.64 -19.39
CA SER A 67 -3.05 -15.62 -18.30
C SER A 67 -4.43 -15.59 -17.64
N SER A 68 -4.69 -16.48 -16.67
CA SER A 68 -5.95 -16.42 -15.92
C SER A 68 -6.09 -15.11 -15.13
N LEU A 69 -7.32 -14.64 -14.94
CA LEU A 69 -7.58 -13.44 -14.14
C LEU A 69 -7.03 -13.58 -12.70
N THR A 70 -7.16 -14.78 -12.12
CA THR A 70 -6.58 -15.12 -10.81
C THR A 70 -5.07 -14.92 -10.79
N THR A 71 -4.36 -15.41 -11.81
CA THR A 71 -2.90 -15.29 -11.92
C THR A 71 -2.47 -13.84 -12.03
N TRP A 72 -3.17 -13.04 -12.84
CA TRP A 72 -2.88 -11.62 -13.00
C TRP A 72 -3.10 -10.84 -11.69
N ILE A 73 -4.23 -11.03 -11.01
CA ILE A 73 -4.50 -10.38 -9.71
C ILE A 73 -3.44 -10.80 -8.68
N THR A 74 -3.11 -12.08 -8.61
CA THR A 74 -2.07 -12.59 -7.70
C THR A 74 -0.74 -11.90 -7.95
N ARG A 75 -0.34 -11.69 -9.21
CA ARG A 75 0.88 -10.96 -9.55
C ARG A 75 0.84 -9.51 -9.04
N VAL A 76 -0.30 -8.83 -9.16
CA VAL A 76 -0.46 -7.47 -8.61
C VAL A 76 -0.31 -7.48 -7.09
N MET A 77 -0.96 -8.41 -6.40
CA MET A 77 -0.87 -8.57 -4.94
C MET A 77 0.57 -8.78 -4.49
N VAL A 78 1.27 -9.76 -5.06
CA VAL A 78 2.67 -10.06 -4.75
C VAL A 78 3.56 -8.85 -4.99
N THR A 79 3.36 -8.14 -6.10
CA THR A 79 4.14 -6.92 -6.39
C THR A 79 3.91 -5.86 -5.32
N GLN A 80 2.65 -5.62 -4.94
CA GLN A 80 2.31 -4.64 -3.91
C GLN A 80 2.86 -5.04 -2.52
N SER A 81 2.80 -6.32 -2.16
CA SER A 81 3.38 -6.82 -0.90
C SER A 81 4.90 -6.63 -0.86
N ILE A 82 5.61 -6.94 -1.95
CA ILE A 82 7.06 -6.74 -2.04
C ILE A 82 7.40 -5.25 -1.92
N ASP A 83 6.65 -4.37 -2.57
CA ASP A 83 6.87 -2.93 -2.50
C ASP A 83 6.58 -2.37 -1.10
N TYR A 84 5.57 -2.90 -0.40
CA TYR A 84 5.32 -2.60 1.02
C TYR A 84 6.53 -2.97 1.89
N LEU A 85 7.03 -4.22 1.80
CA LEU A 85 8.18 -4.68 2.59
C LEU A 85 9.45 -3.87 2.29
N ARG A 86 9.65 -3.44 1.03
CA ARG A 86 10.76 -2.56 0.66
C ARG A 86 10.65 -1.19 1.33
N ARG A 87 9.44 -0.62 1.40
CA ARG A 87 9.18 0.65 2.09
C ARG A 87 9.37 0.51 3.59
N GLU A 88 8.83 -0.53 4.19
CA GLU A 88 8.97 -0.83 5.62
C GLU A 88 10.44 -0.98 6.01
N LYS A 89 11.22 -1.78 5.26
CA LYS A 89 12.67 -1.93 5.47
C LYS A 89 13.44 -0.62 5.28
N LYS A 90 12.99 0.26 4.39
CA LYS A 90 13.58 1.60 4.23
C LYS A 90 13.25 2.48 5.43
N MET A 91 12.02 2.43 5.92
CA MET A 91 11.58 3.19 7.09
C MET A 91 12.30 2.72 8.36
N SER A 92 12.44 1.41 8.58
CA SER A 92 13.15 0.88 9.75
C SER A 92 14.63 1.28 9.77
N ARG A 93 15.28 1.45 8.62
CA ARG A 93 16.65 2.00 8.51
C ARG A 93 16.76 3.49 8.82
N LEU A 94 15.66 4.24 8.72
CA LEU A 94 15.61 5.68 8.97
C LEU A 94 15.22 5.99 10.42
N VAL A 95 14.82 4.99 11.22
CA VAL A 95 14.56 5.17 12.64
C VAL A 95 15.89 5.46 13.33
N VAL A 96 16.08 6.71 13.74
CA VAL A 96 17.20 7.13 14.59
C VAL A 96 16.82 6.78 16.02
N HIS A 97 17.64 5.96 16.69
CA HIS A 97 17.45 5.71 18.11
C HIS A 97 17.77 6.99 18.89
N GLU A 98 17.06 7.25 19.98
CA GLU A 98 17.27 8.43 20.84
C GLU A 98 18.74 8.53 21.31
N GLU A 99 19.39 7.38 21.56
CA GLU A 99 20.82 7.27 21.90
C GLU A 99 21.79 7.67 20.78
N GLN A 100 21.32 7.77 19.54
CA GLN A 100 22.10 8.18 18.37
C GLN A 100 21.88 9.66 18.02
N LEU A 101 20.97 10.34 18.72
CA LEU A 101 20.81 11.78 18.58
C LEU A 101 22.04 12.46 19.19
N PRO A 102 22.63 13.46 18.51
CA PRO A 102 23.66 14.28 19.13
C PRO A 102 23.08 14.93 20.38
N GLU A 103 23.84 14.94 21.48
CA GLU A 103 23.50 15.77 22.64
C GLU A 103 23.32 17.20 22.15
N VAL A 104 22.09 17.69 22.18
CA VAL A 104 21.80 19.09 21.87
C VAL A 104 22.43 19.89 23.00
N PRO A 105 23.44 20.74 22.74
CA PRO A 105 24.00 21.56 23.79
C PRO A 105 22.89 22.43 24.37
N ASP A 106 22.82 22.55 25.69
CA ASP A 106 21.90 23.47 26.36
C ASP A 106 22.27 24.89 25.94
N LEU A 107 21.65 25.37 24.86
CA LEU A 107 21.85 26.70 24.36
C LEU A 107 21.21 27.66 25.36
N PRO A 108 21.96 28.64 25.89
CA PRO A 108 21.37 29.63 26.77
C PRO A 108 20.19 30.30 26.05
N ASP A 109 19.08 30.47 26.75
CA ASP A 109 17.87 31.08 26.20
C ASP A 109 18.24 32.45 25.60
N MET A 110 18.27 32.54 24.27
CA MET A 110 18.71 33.71 23.52
C MET A 110 17.78 34.93 23.70
N ARG A 111 16.72 34.78 24.51
CA ARG A 111 15.79 35.85 24.90
C ARG A 111 16.39 36.89 25.85
N GLU A 112 17.58 36.69 26.40
CA GLU A 112 18.15 37.63 27.39
C GLU A 112 19.10 38.70 26.82
N ARG A 113 19.14 38.90 25.48
CA ARG A 113 19.75 40.09 24.88
C ARG A 113 18.82 41.30 25.01
N ARG A 114 18.53 41.73 26.24
CA ARG A 114 17.94 43.07 26.46
C ARG A 114 18.98 44.12 26.13
N SER A 115 18.63 44.96 25.16
CA SER A 115 19.40 46.09 24.62
C SER A 115 20.01 46.98 25.72
N PRO A 116 21.25 47.47 25.58
CA PRO A 116 21.76 48.51 26.46
C PRO A 116 20.94 49.78 26.26
N LYS A 117 20.45 50.37 27.37
CA LYS A 117 19.85 51.70 27.37
C LYS A 117 20.88 52.70 26.85
N SER A 118 20.58 53.40 25.76
CA SER A 118 21.32 54.59 25.35
C SER A 118 21.10 55.68 26.39
N ASN A 119 22.21 56.28 26.81
CA ASN A 119 22.28 57.54 27.55
C ASN A 119 21.76 58.69 26.68
#